data_AF-A0A2N5DTH1-F1
#
_entry.id   AF-A0A2N5DTH1-F1
#
_cell.length_a   1.000
_cell.length_b   1.000
_cell.length_c   1.000
_cell.angle_alpha   90.00
_cell.angle_beta   90.00
_cell.angle_gamma   90.00
#
_symmetry.space_group_name_H-M   'P 1'
#
loop_
_entity.id
_entity.type
_entity.pdbx_description
1 polymer ?
#
loop_
_entity_poly.entity_id
_entity_poly.type
_entity_poly.pdbx_seq_one_letter_code
_entity_poly.pdbx_strand_id
1 'polypeptide(L)'
;MSNKEYQQHIADISQRARRVTRIVSEAQFNQNGFIKSAEERRDSMLEAAKKEPIFEGVNPEAVSQIVTAWGAAYADYAAKHKSAPREDVLAACHQTLENCLMAEKRGNQSGQKSINQSMLESVSTEMMSGQDGIMHQAIFLAMILPVTLGAQTGDACTFIPVPRDESNIYEIFNVAGTTFGDYAIGDKLDMQSVGAYSQMRRNYVLRTLGDGTTKVFTFKISDFEGQDIPIRKGRTVLYIGNEPTPEDNGEGTLLHSYANAAGTAVSLTSSLDYTKGQITLTFSVAPESGTKLEAEVEINIEAAPNLIPLINQEMKKWTVRPSQYALAAEHSVMAAYDAQREFGIDLGSLQYRTLKDYLSHEIDMLRLRIMIRRTINADTFDLAIPQDTNWDVWSLIFKSKIQQVFRDIAERTQSSGSSGMFAGSDAALFFKMLPPAMFTPAENYTQVPYVHFVGTLFNGIKVYEVPTGVCHAFTKQGVTFSTYDVLCYTRDENPGKAGFVTG
;
A
#
# COMPACT_ATOMS: atom_id res chain seq x y z
N MET A 1 -20.98 -4.67 -3.13
CA MET A 1 -21.06 -3.20 -3.01
C MET A 1 -20.78 -2.61 -4.37
N SER A 2 -21.56 -1.61 -4.78
CA SER A 2 -21.41 -0.92 -6.07
C SER A 2 -20.15 -0.03 -6.02
N ASN A 3 -19.47 0.18 -7.15
CA ASN A 3 -18.31 1.08 -7.30
C ASN A 3 -18.54 2.47 -6.65
N LYS A 4 -19.81 2.90 -6.58
CA LYS A 4 -20.25 4.11 -5.89
C LYS A 4 -19.95 4.13 -4.38
N GLU A 5 -20.08 3.02 -3.66
CA GLU A 5 -19.83 2.95 -2.21
C GLU A 5 -18.33 3.05 -1.89
N TYR A 6 -17.47 2.49 -2.74
CA TYR A 6 -16.01 2.61 -2.61
C TYR A 6 -15.52 4.04 -2.85
N GLN A 7 -16.01 4.70 -3.91
CA GLN A 7 -15.70 6.11 -4.17
C GLN A 7 -16.19 7.04 -3.05
N GLN A 8 -17.37 6.76 -2.49
CA GLN A 8 -17.88 7.47 -1.32
C GLN A 8 -16.98 7.29 -0.10
N HIS A 9 -16.44 6.09 0.13
CA HIS A 9 -15.54 5.82 1.24
C HIS A 9 -14.21 6.59 1.12
N ILE A 10 -13.61 6.63 -0.07
CA ILE A 10 -12.38 7.43 -0.30
C ILE A 10 -12.66 8.93 -0.12
N ALA A 11 -13.80 9.40 -0.64
CA ALA A 11 -14.20 10.79 -0.49
C ALA A 11 -14.41 11.16 0.99
N ASP A 12 -14.99 10.27 1.79
CA ASP A 12 -15.18 10.47 3.23
C ASP A 12 -13.85 10.53 3.99
N ILE A 13 -12.88 9.64 3.67
CA ILE A 13 -11.52 9.69 4.24
C ILE A 13 -10.88 11.06 3.98
N SER A 14 -10.87 11.51 2.73
CA SER A 14 -10.25 12.80 2.37
C SER A 14 -11.00 13.98 3.02
N GLN A 15 -12.33 13.92 3.09
CA GLN A 15 -13.12 14.95 3.75
C GLN A 15 -12.81 15.03 5.26
N ARG A 16 -12.73 13.89 5.96
CA ARG A 16 -12.39 13.81 7.38
C ARG A 16 -10.98 14.32 7.65
N ALA A 17 -10.01 13.90 6.83
CA ALA A 17 -8.63 14.37 6.93
C ALA A 17 -8.54 15.90 6.77
N ARG A 18 -9.24 16.48 5.77
CA ARG A 18 -9.28 17.93 5.55
C ARG A 18 -9.86 18.69 6.73
N ARG A 19 -10.91 18.16 7.37
CA ARG A 19 -11.48 18.78 8.58
C ARG A 19 -10.45 18.86 9.71
N VAL A 20 -9.70 17.77 9.94
CA VAL A 20 -8.62 17.77 10.93
C VAL A 20 -7.54 18.78 10.56
N THR A 21 -7.02 18.73 9.33
CA THR A 21 -5.96 19.65 8.85
C THR A 21 -6.36 21.10 8.98
N ARG A 22 -7.63 21.45 8.70
CA ARG A 22 -8.16 22.80 8.87
C ARG A 22 -8.08 23.28 10.32
N ILE A 23 -8.43 22.42 11.27
CA ILE A 23 -8.41 22.74 12.70
C ILE A 23 -6.98 22.77 13.25
N VAL A 24 -6.13 21.82 12.87
CA VAL A 24 -4.84 21.59 13.52
C VAL A 24 -3.67 22.29 12.82
N SER A 25 -3.74 22.51 11.52
CA SER A 25 -2.65 23.08 10.71
C SER A 25 -3.03 24.45 10.17
N GLU A 26 -4.10 24.56 9.37
CA GLU A 26 -4.45 25.84 8.71
C GLU A 26 -4.76 26.94 9.72
N ALA A 27 -5.42 26.60 10.83
CA ALA A 27 -5.71 27.54 11.91
C ALA A 27 -4.48 28.07 12.66
N GLN A 28 -3.27 27.52 12.41
CA GLN A 28 -2.03 28.06 12.98
C GLN A 28 -1.40 29.18 12.13
N PHE A 29 -1.97 29.48 10.95
CA PHE A 29 -1.47 30.49 10.02
C PHE A 29 -2.48 31.64 9.85
N ASN A 30 -1.96 32.86 9.77
CA ASN A 30 -2.72 34.06 9.43
C ASN A 30 -2.21 34.67 8.10
N GLN A 31 -2.78 35.80 7.67
CA GLN A 31 -2.38 36.49 6.42
C GLN A 31 -0.90 36.90 6.40
N ASN A 32 -0.25 36.97 7.56
CA ASN A 32 1.16 37.36 7.73
C ASN A 32 2.09 36.15 7.99
N GLY A 33 1.59 34.91 7.89
CA GLY A 33 2.35 33.68 8.11
C GLY A 33 2.01 32.97 9.43
N PHE A 34 2.97 32.22 9.98
CA PHE A 34 2.75 31.42 11.20
C PHE A 34 2.55 32.30 12.44
N ILE A 35 1.51 32.00 13.24
CA ILE A 35 1.17 32.76 14.45
C ILE A 35 2.21 32.50 15.54
N LYS A 36 3.03 33.51 15.87
CA LYS A 36 4.11 33.40 16.85
C LYS A 36 3.61 33.33 18.31
N SER A 37 2.52 34.04 18.64
CA SER A 37 1.94 34.02 19.97
C SER A 37 1.18 32.71 20.22
N ALA A 38 1.46 32.04 21.35
CA ALA A 38 0.81 30.78 21.71
C ALA A 38 -0.68 30.97 22.05
N GLU A 39 -1.03 32.10 22.66
CA GLU A 39 -2.43 32.43 23.02
C GLU A 39 -3.26 32.73 21.77
N GLU A 40 -2.75 33.57 20.86
CA GLU A 40 -3.42 33.88 19.60
C GLU A 40 -3.61 32.63 18.72
N ARG A 41 -2.63 31.71 18.76
CA ARG A 41 -2.72 30.43 18.03
C ARG A 41 -3.83 29.56 18.60
N ARG A 42 -3.89 29.41 19.93
CA ARG A 42 -4.94 28.66 20.61
C ARG A 42 -6.33 29.22 20.27
N ASP A 43 -6.48 30.54 20.30
CA ASP A 43 -7.77 31.18 20.05
C ASP A 43 -8.20 31.03 18.58
N SER A 44 -7.26 31.14 17.63
CA SER A 44 -7.53 30.88 16.21
C SER A 44 -7.97 29.43 15.94
N MET A 45 -7.32 28.48 16.59
CA MET A 45 -7.68 27.07 16.49
C MET A 45 -9.04 26.76 17.13
N LEU A 46 -9.39 27.42 18.24
CA LEU A 46 -10.70 27.33 18.86
C LEU A 46 -11.81 27.87 17.93
N GLU A 47 -11.58 28.99 17.27
CA GLU A 47 -12.52 29.56 16.29
C GLU A 47 -12.70 28.67 15.05
N ALA A 48 -11.66 27.94 14.64
CA ALA A 48 -11.77 26.93 13.60
C ALA A 48 -12.60 25.72 14.08
N ALA A 49 -12.36 25.24 15.30
CA ALA A 49 -13.07 24.11 15.89
C ALA A 49 -14.57 24.38 16.10
N LYS A 50 -14.95 25.61 16.47
CA LYS A 50 -16.37 26.02 16.59
C LYS A 50 -17.17 25.88 15.30
N LYS A 51 -16.51 25.90 14.13
CA LYS A 51 -17.17 25.74 12.82
C LYS A 51 -17.43 24.29 12.46
N GLU A 52 -16.90 23.34 13.23
CA GLU A 52 -17.05 21.92 12.97
C GLU A 52 -18.20 21.31 13.78
N PRO A 53 -19.13 20.57 13.14
CA PRO A 53 -20.31 20.01 13.82
C PRO A 53 -19.99 19.06 14.98
N ILE A 54 -18.82 18.41 14.96
CA ILE A 54 -18.41 17.43 15.97
C ILE A 54 -18.27 18.06 17.36
N PHE A 55 -17.93 19.35 17.45
CA PHE A 55 -17.73 20.07 18.70
C PHE A 55 -18.98 20.82 19.18
N GLU A 56 -20.10 20.72 18.46
CA GLU A 56 -21.35 21.36 18.85
C GLU A 56 -21.87 20.76 20.17
N GLY A 57 -21.99 21.61 21.20
CA GLY A 57 -22.44 21.23 22.53
C GLY A 57 -21.33 20.73 23.48
N VAL A 58 -20.06 20.75 23.06
CA VAL A 58 -18.91 20.41 23.91
C VAL A 58 -18.39 21.65 24.64
N ASN A 59 -17.89 21.50 25.87
CA ASN A 59 -17.31 22.61 26.64
C ASN A 59 -16.14 23.26 25.86
N PRO A 60 -16.14 24.59 25.61
CA PRO A 60 -15.06 25.28 24.89
C PRO A 60 -13.66 25.05 25.48
N GLU A 61 -13.53 24.91 26.79
CA GLU A 61 -12.23 24.63 27.42
C GLU A 61 -11.69 23.23 27.04
N ALA A 62 -12.56 22.22 27.02
CA ALA A 62 -12.22 20.88 26.58
C ALA A 62 -11.83 20.86 25.09
N VAL A 63 -12.57 21.59 24.24
CA VAL A 63 -12.23 21.73 22.81
C VAL A 63 -10.86 22.37 22.63
N SER A 64 -10.55 23.41 23.41
CA SER A 64 -9.26 24.09 23.37
C SER A 64 -8.09 23.14 23.69
N GLN A 65 -8.25 22.30 24.72
CA GLN A 65 -7.24 21.30 25.10
C GLN A 65 -7.03 20.24 24.00
N ILE A 66 -8.11 19.70 23.43
CA ILE A 66 -8.03 18.69 22.36
C ILE A 66 -7.28 19.25 21.16
N VAL A 67 -7.71 20.43 20.71
CA VAL A 67 -7.22 21.03 19.47
C VAL A 67 -5.77 21.48 19.61
N THR A 68 -5.38 22.07 20.73
CA THR A 68 -3.99 22.47 20.97
C THR A 68 -3.04 21.28 21.03
N ALA A 69 -3.43 20.18 21.69
CA ALA A 69 -2.64 18.95 21.74
C ALA A 69 -2.46 18.33 20.35
N TRP A 70 -3.54 18.30 19.55
CA TRP A 70 -3.50 17.79 18.18
C TRP A 70 -2.66 18.67 17.25
N GLY A 71 -2.75 19.99 17.39
CA GLY A 71 -1.94 20.95 16.63
C GLY A 71 -0.45 20.84 16.92
N ALA A 72 -0.07 20.66 18.19
CA ALA A 72 1.32 20.43 18.57
C ALA A 72 1.84 19.12 17.97
N ALA A 73 1.09 18.02 18.10
CA ALA A 73 1.49 16.73 17.56
C ALA A 73 1.65 16.75 16.02
N TYR A 74 0.76 17.44 15.32
CA TYR A 74 0.86 17.61 13.87
C TYR A 74 2.13 18.38 13.48
N ALA A 75 2.42 19.49 14.18
CA ALA A 75 3.59 20.30 13.93
C ALA A 75 4.89 19.53 14.19
N ASP A 76 4.97 18.79 15.30
CA ASP A 76 6.12 17.95 15.66
C ASP A 76 6.36 16.86 14.60
N TYR A 77 5.29 16.19 14.15
CA TYR A 77 5.38 15.18 13.09
C TYR A 77 5.90 15.78 11.77
N ALA A 78 5.31 16.91 11.35
CA ALA A 78 5.71 17.60 10.12
C ALA A 78 7.17 18.08 10.18
N ALA A 79 7.63 18.55 11.34
CA ALA A 79 9.01 18.95 11.54
C ALA A 79 9.99 17.77 11.44
N LYS A 80 9.63 16.62 12.05
CA LYS A 80 10.46 15.40 12.09
C LYS A 80 10.55 14.67 10.76
N HIS A 81 9.43 14.54 10.04
CA HIS A 81 9.32 13.74 8.81
C HIS A 81 9.37 14.57 7.52
N LYS A 82 9.37 15.92 7.60
CA LYS A 82 9.31 16.86 6.46
C LYS A 82 8.11 16.66 5.53
N SER A 83 7.09 15.94 5.99
CA SER A 83 5.86 15.66 5.28
C SER A 83 4.68 15.78 6.23
N ALA A 84 3.53 16.22 5.72
CA ALA A 84 2.28 16.14 6.48
C ALA A 84 1.99 14.67 6.87
N PRO A 85 1.32 14.43 8.01
CA PRO A 85 0.69 13.15 8.28
C PRO A 85 -0.24 12.74 7.13
N ARG A 86 -0.35 11.44 6.88
CA ARG A 86 -1.21 10.91 5.82
C ARG A 86 -2.69 11.10 6.14
N GLU A 87 -3.50 11.22 5.10
CA GLU A 87 -4.95 11.45 5.22
C GLU A 87 -5.68 10.30 5.93
N ASP A 88 -5.24 9.06 5.75
CA ASP A 88 -5.82 7.87 6.39
C ASP A 88 -5.69 7.91 7.92
N VAL A 89 -4.51 8.29 8.43
CA VAL A 89 -4.25 8.45 9.87
C VAL A 89 -5.15 9.54 10.46
N LEU A 90 -5.23 10.70 9.79
CA LEU A 90 -6.03 11.83 10.25
C LEU A 90 -7.53 11.51 10.24
N ALA A 91 -8.00 10.82 9.20
CA ALA A 91 -9.40 10.38 9.09
C ALA A 91 -9.77 9.37 10.18
N ALA A 92 -8.89 8.41 10.48
CA ALA A 92 -9.10 7.47 11.57
C ALA A 92 -9.18 8.18 12.93
N CYS A 93 -8.28 9.13 13.20
CA CYS A 93 -8.33 9.93 14.43
C CYS A 93 -9.62 10.76 14.54
N HIS A 94 -10.07 11.37 13.44
CA HIS A 94 -11.33 12.11 13.39
C HIS A 94 -12.54 11.20 13.68
N GLN A 95 -12.59 10.01 13.08
CA GLN A 95 -13.66 9.04 13.33
C GLN A 95 -13.67 8.60 14.81
N THR A 96 -12.50 8.32 15.38
CA THR A 96 -12.39 7.93 16.80
C THR A 96 -12.88 9.04 17.72
N LEU A 97 -12.50 10.30 17.45
CA LEU A 97 -12.99 11.46 18.18
C LEU A 97 -14.52 11.60 18.08
N GLU A 98 -15.07 11.48 16.87
CA GLU A 98 -16.52 11.53 16.64
C GLU A 98 -17.26 10.41 17.38
N ASN A 99 -16.74 9.18 17.33
CA ASN A 99 -17.33 8.03 18.01
C ASN A 99 -17.39 8.22 19.53
N CYS A 100 -16.33 8.78 20.13
CA CYS A 100 -16.30 9.08 21.56
C CYS A 100 -17.31 10.18 21.93
N LEU A 101 -17.30 11.30 21.20
CA LEU A 101 -18.23 12.42 21.46
C LEU A 101 -19.70 12.05 21.22
N MET A 102 -19.98 11.17 20.25
CA MET A 102 -21.35 10.69 19.97
C MET A 102 -21.84 9.65 20.99
N ALA A 103 -20.93 8.85 21.58
CA ALA A 103 -21.28 7.95 22.68
C ALA A 103 -21.80 8.73 23.91
N GLU A 104 -21.24 9.91 24.18
CA GLU A 104 -21.70 10.82 25.24
C GLU A 104 -23.11 11.35 24.96
N LYS A 105 -23.36 11.84 23.74
CA LYS A 105 -24.68 12.35 23.34
C LYS A 105 -25.79 11.30 23.46
N ARG A 106 -25.48 10.02 23.18
CA ARG A 106 -26.43 8.90 23.31
C ARG A 106 -26.69 8.48 24.76
N GLY A 107 -25.67 8.53 25.62
CA GLY A 107 -25.81 8.22 27.06
C GLY A 107 -26.78 9.18 27.78
N ASN A 108 -26.83 10.44 27.34
CA ASN A 108 -27.73 11.45 27.91
C ASN A 108 -29.19 11.38 27.43
N GLN A 109 -29.52 10.60 26.39
CA GLN A 109 -30.87 10.60 25.79
C GLN A 109 -31.74 9.38 26.10
N SER A 110 -31.19 8.22 26.47
CA SER A 110 -32.00 6.98 26.53
C SER A 110 -32.18 6.35 27.91
N GLY A 111 -31.53 6.84 28.98
CA GLY A 111 -31.65 6.24 30.33
C GLY A 111 -31.30 4.74 30.41
N GLN A 112 -30.72 4.17 29.34
CA GLN A 112 -30.44 2.76 29.21
C GLN A 112 -28.93 2.57 29.12
N LYS A 113 -28.35 2.10 30.23
CA LYS A 113 -26.91 1.87 30.38
C LYS A 113 -26.45 0.85 29.34
N SER A 114 -25.66 1.30 28.36
CA SER A 114 -24.96 0.37 27.46
C SER A 114 -23.76 -0.26 28.18
N ILE A 115 -23.30 -1.43 27.72
CA ILE A 115 -22.16 -2.17 28.32
C ILE A 115 -20.87 -1.32 28.43
N ASN A 116 -20.71 -0.30 27.58
CA ASN A 116 -19.60 0.65 27.66
C ASN A 116 -19.72 1.63 28.83
N GLN A 117 -20.95 1.93 29.26
CA GLN A 117 -21.22 2.72 30.46
C GLN A 117 -20.91 1.91 31.72
N SER A 118 -21.08 0.58 31.72
CA SER A 118 -20.67 -0.27 32.85
C SER A 118 -19.15 -0.53 32.93
N MET A 119 -18.42 -0.45 31.81
CA MET A 119 -16.95 -0.53 31.81
C MET A 119 -16.28 0.79 32.25
N LEU A 120 -16.94 1.94 32.02
CA LEU A 120 -16.45 3.25 32.47
C LEU A 120 -17.00 3.65 33.87
N GLU A 121 -18.21 3.24 34.26
CA GLU A 121 -18.75 3.48 35.61
C GLU A 121 -18.20 2.51 36.68
N SER A 122 -17.64 1.35 36.28
CA SER A 122 -17.04 0.43 37.27
C SER A 122 -15.69 0.92 37.80
N VAL A 123 -15.11 1.97 37.20
CA VAL A 123 -14.00 2.75 37.76
C VAL A 123 -14.59 3.91 38.56
N SER A 124 -15.13 3.58 39.74
CA SER A 124 -15.66 4.48 40.77
C SER A 124 -16.74 5.49 40.31
N THR A 125 -17.97 5.20 40.71
CA THR A 125 -19.15 6.08 40.60
C THR A 125 -18.98 7.47 41.26
N GLU A 126 -17.90 7.70 42.01
CA GLU A 126 -17.57 8.99 42.63
C GLU A 126 -16.66 9.89 41.76
N MET A 127 -15.90 9.36 40.79
CA MET A 127 -14.95 10.17 40.01
C MET A 127 -15.53 10.75 38.71
N MET A 128 -16.70 10.30 38.26
CA MET A 128 -17.31 10.74 36.99
C MET A 128 -18.54 11.64 37.15
N SER A 129 -19.00 11.91 38.39
CA SER A 129 -20.15 12.81 38.64
C SER A 129 -19.76 14.27 38.94
N GLY A 130 -18.47 14.59 38.97
CA GLY A 130 -17.94 15.94 39.19
C GLY A 130 -17.38 16.60 37.93
N GLN A 131 -17.08 17.91 38.01
CA GLN A 131 -16.31 18.66 37.00
C GLN A 131 -15.01 17.93 36.57
N ASP A 132 -14.44 17.10 37.45
CA ASP A 132 -13.24 16.29 37.20
C ASP A 132 -13.43 15.20 36.12
N GLY A 133 -14.60 14.57 36.02
CA GLY A 133 -14.88 13.54 35.00
C GLY A 133 -14.86 14.10 33.57
N ILE A 134 -15.33 15.35 33.40
CA ILE A 134 -15.33 16.05 32.10
C ILE A 134 -13.90 16.40 31.67
N MET A 135 -13.03 16.78 32.62
CA MET A 135 -11.63 17.08 32.33
C MET A 135 -10.83 15.82 31.94
N HIS A 136 -11.01 14.70 32.64
CA HIS A 136 -10.33 13.44 32.32
C HIS A 136 -10.68 12.93 30.90
N GLN A 137 -11.92 13.15 30.46
CA GLN A 137 -12.37 12.80 29.12
C GLN A 137 -11.77 13.71 28.03
N ALA A 138 -11.76 15.02 28.24
CA ALA A 138 -11.13 15.96 27.31
C ALA A 138 -9.64 15.62 27.10
N ILE A 139 -8.97 15.23 28.18
CA ILE A 139 -7.58 14.78 28.15
C ILE A 139 -7.43 13.47 27.35
N PHE A 140 -8.34 12.50 27.53
CA PHE A 140 -8.33 11.27 26.72
C PHE A 140 -8.49 11.56 25.22
N LEU A 141 -9.44 12.43 24.84
CA LEU A 141 -9.65 12.84 23.45
C LEU A 141 -8.44 13.61 22.88
N ALA A 142 -7.78 14.42 23.72
CA ALA A 142 -6.56 15.12 23.36
C ALA A 142 -5.39 14.17 23.07
N MET A 143 -5.37 12.95 23.63
CA MET A 143 -4.32 11.96 23.42
C MET A 143 -4.44 11.16 22.12
N ILE A 144 -5.61 11.11 21.47
CA ILE A 144 -5.86 10.25 20.29
C ILE A 144 -4.80 10.49 19.18
N LEU A 145 -4.70 11.72 18.67
CA LEU A 145 -3.76 12.05 17.59
C LEU A 145 -2.29 11.98 18.03
N PRO A 146 -1.90 12.50 19.22
CA PRO A 146 -0.53 12.35 19.70
C PRO A 146 -0.07 10.89 19.86
N VAL A 147 -0.94 9.97 20.28
CA VAL A 147 -0.59 8.55 20.44
C VAL A 147 -0.38 7.88 19.08
N THR A 148 -1.28 8.14 18.12
CA THR A 148 -1.21 7.54 16.78
C THR A 148 -0.03 8.07 15.96
N LEU A 149 0.28 9.36 16.05
CA LEU A 149 1.46 9.96 15.40
C LEU A 149 2.76 9.63 16.14
N GLY A 150 2.70 9.38 17.45
CA GLY A 150 3.84 8.92 18.23
C GLY A 150 4.32 7.53 17.81
N ALA A 151 3.38 6.64 17.44
CA ALA A 151 3.67 5.30 16.95
C ALA A 151 4.39 5.34 15.59
N GLN A 152 5.67 4.97 15.56
CA GLN A 152 6.52 5.08 14.36
C GLN A 152 6.18 4.03 13.29
N THR A 153 5.51 2.95 13.69
CA THR A 153 5.04 1.90 12.76
C THR A 153 3.91 2.35 11.84
N GLY A 154 3.28 3.51 12.11
CA GLY A 154 2.16 4.03 11.34
C GLY A 154 2.47 4.22 9.84
N ASP A 155 3.72 4.49 9.47
CA ASP A 155 4.13 4.65 8.07
C ASP A 155 4.04 3.36 7.24
N ALA A 156 4.12 2.19 7.90
CA ALA A 156 3.99 0.89 7.27
C ALA A 156 2.54 0.37 7.23
N CYS A 157 1.63 0.97 8.01
CA CYS A 157 0.25 0.55 8.13
C CYS A 157 -0.67 1.43 7.29
N THR A 158 -1.80 0.88 6.83
CA THR A 158 -2.94 1.70 6.36
C THR A 158 -4.00 1.77 7.42
N PHE A 159 -4.48 2.98 7.68
CA PHE A 159 -5.49 3.25 8.71
C PHE A 159 -6.88 3.24 8.09
N ILE A 160 -7.82 2.52 8.72
CA ILE A 160 -9.21 2.48 8.28
C ILE A 160 -10.09 3.06 9.39
N PRO A 161 -10.87 4.13 9.11
CA PRO A 161 -11.82 4.63 10.09
C PRO A 161 -12.93 3.59 10.32
N VAL A 162 -13.11 3.16 11.57
CA VAL A 162 -14.12 2.14 11.92
C VAL A 162 -15.29 2.79 12.69
N PRO A 163 -16.56 2.55 12.29
CA PRO A 163 -17.71 3.15 12.95
C PRO A 163 -18.03 2.53 14.32
N ARG A 164 -17.79 1.22 14.55
CA ARG A 164 -17.79 0.61 15.90
C ARG A 164 -17.32 -0.86 15.96
N ASP A 165 -18.00 -1.75 15.24
CA ASP A 165 -17.88 -3.21 15.47
C ASP A 165 -17.22 -3.97 14.31
N GLU A 166 -17.53 -3.58 13.07
CA GLU A 166 -16.96 -4.21 11.88
C GLU A 166 -16.68 -3.17 10.79
N SER A 167 -15.58 -3.35 10.07
CA SER A 167 -15.31 -2.64 8.82
C SER A 167 -14.97 -3.64 7.72
N ASN A 168 -15.32 -3.29 6.49
CA ASN A 168 -15.09 -4.14 5.32
C ASN A 168 -14.07 -3.47 4.42
N ILE A 169 -13.02 -4.22 4.09
CA ILE A 169 -11.97 -3.82 3.15
C ILE A 169 -12.25 -4.49 1.83
N TYR A 170 -12.10 -3.72 0.75
CA TYR A 170 -12.32 -4.19 -0.59
C TYR A 170 -11.05 -4.09 -1.40
N GLU A 171 -10.71 -5.18 -2.07
CA GLU A 171 -9.63 -5.24 -3.04
C GLU A 171 -10.25 -5.43 -4.42
N ILE A 172 -9.91 -4.55 -5.37
CA ILE A 172 -10.44 -4.58 -6.73
C ILE A 172 -9.37 -5.19 -7.64
N PHE A 173 -9.76 -6.23 -8.39
CA PHE A 173 -8.94 -6.85 -9.41
C PHE A 173 -9.60 -6.69 -10.78
N ASN A 174 -8.79 -6.44 -11.81
CA ASN A 174 -9.25 -6.54 -13.19
C ASN A 174 -9.21 -8.01 -13.61
N VAL A 175 -10.30 -8.51 -14.17
CA VAL A 175 -10.40 -9.89 -14.67
C VAL A 175 -10.86 -9.87 -16.12
N ALA A 176 -10.40 -10.85 -16.89
CA ALA A 176 -10.84 -11.05 -18.26
C ALA A 176 -12.33 -11.39 -18.29
N GLY A 177 -13.11 -10.57 -19.01
CA GLY A 177 -14.55 -10.76 -19.19
C GLY A 177 -14.90 -11.65 -20.39
N THR A 178 -13.95 -11.97 -21.25
CA THR A 178 -14.13 -12.83 -22.43
C THR A 178 -12.97 -13.83 -22.54
N THR A 179 -13.20 -14.94 -23.25
CA THR A 179 -12.17 -15.97 -23.54
C THR A 179 -11.31 -15.60 -24.77
N PHE A 180 -11.04 -14.31 -24.98
CA PHE A 180 -10.38 -13.85 -26.20
C PHE A 180 -8.86 -13.84 -26.02
N GLY A 181 -8.11 -14.53 -26.90
CA GLY A 181 -6.66 -14.69 -26.76
C GLY A 181 -6.27 -15.70 -25.69
N ASP A 182 -5.14 -15.44 -25.03
CA ASP A 182 -4.52 -16.38 -24.08
C ASP A 182 -5.21 -16.43 -22.70
N TYR A 183 -6.24 -15.61 -22.46
CA TYR A 183 -6.91 -15.49 -21.16
C TYR A 183 -8.28 -16.16 -21.17
N ALA A 184 -8.56 -16.93 -20.11
CA ALA A 184 -9.88 -17.44 -19.83
C ALA A 184 -10.73 -16.41 -19.08
N ILE A 185 -12.06 -16.55 -19.12
CA ILE A 185 -12.95 -15.71 -18.33
C ILE A 185 -12.62 -15.88 -16.84
N GLY A 186 -12.40 -14.75 -16.16
CA GLY A 186 -12.03 -14.71 -14.74
C GLY A 186 -10.52 -14.68 -14.48
N ASP A 187 -9.67 -14.86 -15.50
CA ASP A 187 -8.23 -14.71 -15.31
C ASP A 187 -7.88 -13.27 -14.94
N LYS A 188 -6.98 -13.12 -13.96
CA LYS A 188 -6.52 -11.81 -13.52
C LYS A 188 -5.68 -11.16 -14.62
N LEU A 189 -6.11 -9.97 -15.03
CA LEU A 189 -5.37 -9.13 -15.96
C LEU A 189 -4.38 -8.28 -15.18
N ASP A 190 -3.12 -8.68 -15.20
CA ASP A 190 -2.02 -7.93 -14.57
C ASP A 190 -1.01 -7.45 -15.62
N MET A 191 -0.25 -6.41 -15.29
CA MET A 191 0.76 -5.84 -16.19
C MET A 191 1.98 -6.74 -16.39
N GLN A 192 2.09 -7.85 -15.66
CA GLN A 192 3.16 -8.85 -15.81
C GLN A 192 2.80 -9.95 -16.81
N SER A 193 1.55 -10.07 -17.26
CA SER A 193 1.15 -11.13 -18.17
C SER A 193 1.44 -10.74 -19.63
N VAL A 194 2.18 -11.61 -20.33
CA VAL A 194 2.65 -11.40 -21.71
C VAL A 194 1.58 -11.75 -22.76
N GLY A 195 0.49 -12.39 -22.34
CA GLY A 195 -0.56 -12.88 -23.24
C GLY A 195 -1.27 -11.76 -24.01
N ALA A 196 -1.71 -12.07 -25.23
CA ALA A 196 -2.34 -11.12 -26.14
C ALA A 196 -3.86 -11.00 -25.90
N TYR A 197 -4.30 -10.09 -25.02
CA TYR A 197 -5.73 -9.87 -24.75
C TYR A 197 -6.39 -8.85 -25.69
N SER A 198 -5.82 -7.65 -25.85
CA SER A 198 -6.42 -6.57 -26.66
C SER A 198 -5.82 -6.45 -28.07
N GLN A 199 -4.75 -7.20 -28.35
CA GLN A 199 -4.02 -7.10 -29.62
C GLN A 199 -4.74 -7.92 -30.69
N MET A 200 -5.19 -7.21 -31.73
CA MET A 200 -5.86 -7.82 -32.89
C MET A 200 -4.88 -8.39 -33.91
N ARG A 201 -3.68 -7.82 -34.00
CA ARG A 201 -2.58 -8.36 -34.78
C ARG A 201 -1.86 -9.39 -33.93
N ARG A 202 -1.83 -10.64 -34.40
CA ARG A 202 -1.24 -11.77 -33.67
C ARG A 202 -0.33 -12.57 -34.60
N ASN A 203 0.73 -13.10 -34.03
CA ASN A 203 1.60 -14.07 -34.69
C ASN A 203 1.32 -15.45 -34.09
N TYR A 204 0.98 -16.40 -34.95
CA TYR A 204 0.80 -17.80 -34.59
C TYR A 204 1.89 -18.66 -35.24
N VAL A 205 2.61 -19.40 -34.40
CA VAL A 205 3.59 -20.39 -34.84
C VAL A 205 2.90 -21.72 -35.06
N LEU A 206 3.00 -22.29 -36.27
CA LEU A 206 2.46 -23.61 -36.56
C LEU A 206 3.16 -24.69 -35.72
N ARG A 207 2.37 -25.59 -35.10
CA ARG A 207 2.90 -26.70 -34.29
C ARG A 207 3.69 -27.72 -35.13
N THR A 208 3.40 -27.79 -36.43
CA THR A 208 4.06 -28.69 -37.38
C THR A 208 5.23 -27.95 -38.02
N LEU A 209 6.45 -28.41 -37.73
CA LEU A 209 7.66 -27.97 -38.42
C LEU A 209 7.70 -28.57 -39.83
N GLY A 210 8.46 -27.95 -40.74
CA GLY A 210 8.80 -28.60 -42.01
C GLY A 210 9.40 -29.98 -41.74
N ASP A 211 8.91 -31.00 -42.45
CA ASP A 211 9.30 -32.41 -42.28
C ASP A 211 10.08 -32.95 -43.49
N GLY A 212 10.27 -32.14 -44.53
CA GLY A 212 10.90 -32.54 -45.80
C GLY A 212 10.03 -33.38 -46.73
N THR A 213 8.77 -33.68 -46.36
CA THR A 213 7.88 -34.58 -47.12
C THR A 213 6.51 -33.98 -47.43
N THR A 214 5.92 -33.23 -46.51
CA THR A 214 4.59 -32.64 -46.69
C THR A 214 4.69 -31.32 -47.45
N LYS A 215 3.87 -31.19 -48.48
CA LYS A 215 3.81 -30.00 -49.33
C LYS A 215 2.67 -29.05 -48.95
N VAL A 216 1.69 -29.52 -48.18
CA VAL A 216 0.50 -28.75 -47.82
C VAL A 216 0.43 -28.65 -46.31
N PHE A 217 0.39 -27.41 -45.81
CA PHE A 217 0.20 -27.09 -44.40
C PHE A 217 -1.07 -26.26 -44.27
N THR A 218 -1.91 -26.58 -43.29
CA THR A 218 -3.12 -25.82 -43.03
C THR A 218 -3.00 -25.17 -41.66
N PHE A 219 -3.05 -23.84 -41.64
CA PHE A 219 -3.22 -23.04 -40.44
C PHE A 219 -4.72 -22.77 -40.26
N LYS A 220 -5.26 -23.08 -39.08
CA LYS A 220 -6.61 -22.70 -38.68
C LYS A 220 -6.53 -21.94 -37.38
N ILE A 221 -7.12 -20.75 -37.30
CA ILE A 221 -7.19 -20.01 -36.03
C ILE A 221 -7.93 -20.82 -34.96
N SER A 222 -8.91 -21.64 -35.34
CA SER A 222 -9.64 -22.50 -34.39
C SER A 222 -8.76 -23.52 -33.66
N ASP A 223 -7.61 -23.92 -34.21
CA ASP A 223 -6.68 -24.82 -33.54
C ASP A 223 -5.92 -24.13 -32.38
N PHE A 224 -5.90 -22.79 -32.37
CA PHE A 224 -5.22 -21.97 -31.34
C PHE A 224 -6.21 -21.31 -30.39
N GLU A 225 -7.29 -20.71 -30.92
CA GLU A 225 -8.27 -19.94 -30.15
C GLU A 225 -9.55 -20.73 -29.82
N GLY A 226 -9.64 -21.99 -30.28
CA GLY A 226 -10.78 -22.87 -30.01
C GLY A 226 -12.07 -22.54 -30.78
N GLN A 227 -12.07 -21.49 -31.59
CA GLN A 227 -13.20 -21.04 -32.42
C GLN A 227 -12.73 -20.43 -33.75
N ASP A 228 -13.58 -20.48 -34.77
CA ASP A 228 -13.29 -19.83 -36.05
C ASP A 228 -13.41 -18.31 -35.88
N ILE A 229 -12.36 -17.58 -36.26
CA ILE A 229 -12.29 -16.13 -36.11
C ILE A 229 -11.99 -15.50 -37.47
N PRO A 230 -12.77 -14.50 -37.91
CA PRO A 230 -12.54 -13.85 -39.19
C PRO A 230 -11.26 -13.01 -39.19
N ILE A 231 -10.52 -13.07 -40.30
CA ILE A 231 -9.29 -12.30 -40.54
C ILE A 231 -9.60 -11.09 -41.43
N ARG A 232 -8.92 -9.97 -41.18
CA ARG A 232 -9.02 -8.76 -42.01
C ARG A 232 -8.28 -8.96 -43.34
N LYS A 233 -8.97 -8.68 -44.44
CA LYS A 233 -8.41 -8.79 -45.80
C LYS A 233 -7.21 -7.87 -45.97
N GLY A 234 -6.16 -8.37 -46.62
CA GLY A 234 -4.97 -7.58 -46.95
C GLY A 234 -4.03 -7.25 -45.79
N ARG A 235 -4.18 -7.95 -44.65
CA ARG A 235 -3.39 -7.73 -43.42
C ARG A 235 -2.76 -9.01 -42.88
N THR A 236 -2.61 -10.02 -43.75
CA THR A 236 -1.97 -11.29 -43.40
C THR A 236 -0.56 -11.31 -43.97
N VAL A 237 0.41 -11.70 -43.14
CA VAL A 237 1.82 -11.89 -43.50
C VAL A 237 2.22 -13.29 -43.05
N LEU A 238 2.97 -14.01 -43.87
CA LEU A 238 3.51 -15.32 -43.54
C LEU A 238 5.01 -15.18 -43.31
N TYR A 239 5.56 -15.93 -42.35
CA TYR A 239 6.99 -16.01 -42.13
C TYR A 239 7.47 -17.44 -42.37
N ILE A 240 8.51 -17.57 -43.18
CA ILE A 240 9.18 -18.85 -43.46
C ILE A 240 10.61 -18.71 -42.97
N GLY A 241 10.98 -19.43 -41.90
CA GLY A 241 12.33 -19.31 -41.33
C GLY A 241 12.69 -17.88 -40.88
N ASN A 242 11.69 -17.12 -40.43
CA ASN A 242 11.73 -15.69 -40.06
C ASN A 242 11.80 -14.69 -41.24
N GLU A 243 11.75 -15.12 -42.50
CA GLU A 243 11.65 -14.21 -43.64
C GLU A 243 10.17 -13.91 -43.95
N PRO A 244 9.77 -12.62 -44.02
CA PRO A 244 8.39 -12.24 -44.29
C PRO A 244 8.05 -12.38 -45.78
N THR A 245 6.85 -12.88 -46.07
CA THR A 245 6.23 -12.73 -47.38
C THR A 245 5.68 -11.31 -47.56
N PRO A 246 5.39 -10.88 -48.81
CA PRO A 246 4.55 -9.70 -49.04
C PRO A 246 3.21 -9.80 -48.30
N GLU A 247 2.65 -8.65 -47.94
CA GLU A 247 1.29 -8.57 -47.40
C GLU A 247 0.28 -9.14 -48.41
N ASP A 248 -0.75 -9.80 -47.89
CA ASP A 248 -1.88 -10.30 -48.67
C ASP A 248 -2.51 -9.22 -49.58
N ASN A 249 -2.91 -9.60 -50.79
CA ASN A 249 -3.53 -8.71 -51.77
C ASN A 249 -5.04 -8.52 -51.56
N GLY A 250 -5.65 -9.26 -50.61
CA GLY A 250 -7.07 -9.20 -50.31
C GLY A 250 -7.96 -10.01 -51.26
N GLU A 251 -7.37 -10.76 -52.18
CA GLU A 251 -8.05 -11.61 -53.16
C GLU A 251 -8.14 -13.09 -52.74
N GLY A 252 -7.72 -13.41 -51.51
CA GLY A 252 -7.79 -14.77 -50.96
C GLY A 252 -6.67 -15.69 -51.44
N THR A 253 -5.67 -15.17 -52.15
CA THR A 253 -4.49 -15.92 -52.58
C THR A 253 -3.23 -15.10 -52.40
N LEU A 254 -2.19 -15.71 -51.84
CA LEU A 254 -0.87 -15.10 -51.70
C LEU A 254 0.16 -16.03 -52.34
N LEU A 255 0.95 -15.44 -53.24
CA LEU A 255 1.98 -16.12 -54.03
C LEU A 255 3.32 -15.52 -53.64
N HIS A 256 4.23 -16.36 -53.18
CA HIS A 256 5.58 -15.94 -52.81
C HIS A 256 6.60 -16.93 -53.36
N SER A 257 7.78 -16.46 -53.73
CA SER A 257 8.90 -17.32 -54.13
C SER A 257 10.12 -16.93 -53.31
N TYR A 258 10.70 -17.89 -52.62
CA TYR A 258 11.92 -17.72 -51.84
C TYR A 258 12.96 -18.76 -52.27
N ALA A 259 14.24 -18.44 -52.08
CA ALA A 259 15.31 -19.40 -52.31
C ALA A 259 15.51 -20.21 -51.04
N ASN A 260 15.44 -21.54 -51.14
CA ASN A 260 15.76 -22.42 -50.02
C ASN A 260 17.29 -22.40 -49.74
N ALA A 261 17.75 -22.97 -48.62
CA ALA A 261 19.18 -23.01 -48.25
C ALA A 261 20.11 -23.62 -49.33
N ALA A 262 19.56 -24.48 -50.20
CA ALA A 262 20.22 -25.07 -51.36
C ALA A 262 20.23 -24.20 -52.64
N GLY A 263 19.70 -22.96 -52.60
CA GLY A 263 19.67 -22.02 -53.73
C GLY A 263 18.57 -22.30 -54.76
N THR A 264 17.67 -23.26 -54.52
CA THR A 264 16.53 -23.57 -55.39
C THR A 264 15.34 -22.67 -55.08
N ALA A 265 14.73 -22.06 -56.10
CA ALA A 265 13.52 -21.27 -55.96
C ALA A 265 12.31 -22.17 -55.61
N VAL A 266 11.76 -21.98 -54.41
CA VAL A 266 10.55 -22.66 -53.93
C VAL A 266 9.40 -21.65 -54.01
N SER A 267 8.32 -22.04 -54.71
CA SER A 267 7.11 -21.23 -54.80
C SER A 267 6.12 -21.69 -53.72
N LEU A 268 5.66 -20.74 -52.92
CA LEU A 268 4.54 -20.86 -51.99
C LEU A 268 3.28 -20.31 -52.66
N THR A 269 2.24 -21.13 -52.72
CA THR A 269 0.87 -20.72 -53.04
C THR A 269 0.02 -20.91 -51.79
N SER A 270 -0.48 -19.83 -51.21
CA SER A 270 -1.39 -19.89 -50.08
C SER A 270 -2.80 -19.46 -50.44
N SER A 271 -3.79 -20.24 -50.00
CA SER A 271 -5.22 -19.90 -50.09
C SER A 271 -5.74 -19.45 -48.72
N LEU A 272 -6.35 -18.26 -48.67
CA LEU A 272 -6.82 -17.59 -47.46
C LEU A 272 -8.36 -17.57 -47.41
N ASP A 273 -8.95 -18.25 -46.42
CA ASP A 273 -10.36 -18.13 -46.05
C ASP A 273 -10.49 -17.10 -44.93
N TYR A 274 -10.86 -15.87 -45.30
CA TYR A 274 -11.03 -14.75 -44.36
C TYR A 274 -12.21 -14.93 -43.39
N THR A 275 -13.20 -15.74 -43.73
CA THR A 275 -14.39 -15.94 -42.89
C THR A 275 -14.14 -16.91 -41.76
N LYS A 276 -13.40 -17.99 -42.02
CA LYS A 276 -13.04 -19.01 -41.01
C LYS A 276 -11.68 -18.77 -40.35
N GLY A 277 -10.88 -17.88 -40.92
CA GLY A 277 -9.51 -17.66 -40.47
C GLY A 277 -8.60 -18.85 -40.76
N GLN A 278 -8.75 -19.45 -41.95
CA GLN A 278 -7.96 -20.60 -42.39
C GLN A 278 -7.00 -20.20 -43.51
N ILE A 279 -5.74 -20.60 -43.39
CA ILE A 279 -4.70 -20.38 -44.40
C ILE A 279 -4.15 -21.73 -44.81
N THR A 280 -4.27 -22.08 -46.08
CA THR A 280 -3.73 -23.33 -46.64
C THR A 280 -2.48 -22.99 -47.46
N LEU A 281 -1.31 -23.34 -46.94
CA LEU A 281 0.01 -23.15 -47.54
C LEU A 281 0.34 -24.36 -48.41
N THR A 282 0.61 -24.15 -49.70
CA THR A 282 1.06 -25.20 -50.63
C THR A 282 2.43 -24.84 -51.20
N PHE A 283 3.44 -25.64 -50.90
CA PHE A 283 4.80 -25.47 -51.41
C PHE A 283 5.06 -26.34 -52.64
N SER A 284 5.81 -25.85 -53.62
CA SER A 284 6.23 -26.65 -54.78
C SER A 284 7.19 -27.78 -54.39
N VAL A 285 8.11 -27.48 -53.47
CA VAL A 285 9.06 -28.40 -52.84
C VAL A 285 8.79 -28.39 -51.33
N ALA A 286 8.75 -29.57 -50.70
CA ALA A 286 8.50 -29.65 -49.26
C ALA A 286 9.59 -28.88 -48.48
N PRO A 287 9.22 -28.05 -47.49
CA PRO A 287 10.19 -27.30 -46.69
C PRO A 287 11.11 -28.26 -45.94
N GLU A 288 12.38 -27.90 -45.84
CA GLU A 288 13.41 -28.70 -45.15
C GLU A 288 13.04 -28.98 -43.68
N SER A 289 13.60 -30.06 -43.14
CA SER A 289 13.32 -30.48 -41.78
C SER A 289 13.70 -29.38 -40.78
N GLY A 290 12.75 -28.91 -39.98
CA GLY A 290 12.96 -27.90 -38.94
C GLY A 290 12.68 -26.44 -39.36
N THR A 291 12.27 -26.17 -40.59
CA THR A 291 11.83 -24.82 -40.99
C THR A 291 10.57 -24.42 -40.22
N LYS A 292 10.64 -23.29 -39.51
CA LYS A 292 9.49 -22.71 -38.79
C LYS A 292 8.58 -21.99 -39.76
N LEU A 293 7.28 -22.24 -39.62
CA LEU A 293 6.23 -21.57 -40.37
C LEU A 293 5.38 -20.77 -39.37
N GLU A 294 5.28 -19.47 -39.60
CA GLU A 294 4.48 -18.58 -38.76
C GLU A 294 3.49 -17.80 -39.62
N ALA A 295 2.31 -17.55 -39.08
CA ALA A 295 1.27 -16.76 -39.71
C ALA A 295 0.91 -15.59 -38.82
N GLU A 296 1.10 -14.38 -39.35
CA GLU A 296 0.71 -13.16 -38.70
C GLU A 296 -0.57 -12.63 -39.34
N VAL A 297 -1.61 -12.48 -38.52
CA VAL A 297 -2.96 -12.18 -38.97
C VAL A 297 -3.56 -11.07 -38.11
N GLU A 298 -4.34 -10.19 -38.73
CA GLU A 298 -5.14 -9.19 -38.02
C GLU A 298 -6.60 -9.68 -37.92
N ILE A 299 -7.09 -9.87 -36.71
CA ILE A 299 -8.47 -10.29 -36.44
C ILE A 299 -9.46 -9.19 -36.82
N ASN A 300 -10.52 -9.55 -37.54
CA ASN A 300 -11.57 -8.62 -37.95
C ASN A 300 -12.73 -8.57 -36.95
N ILE A 301 -12.64 -7.66 -35.99
CA ILE A 301 -13.71 -7.44 -34.99
C ILE A 301 -15.00 -6.85 -35.58
N GLU A 302 -14.96 -6.20 -36.75
CA GLU A 302 -16.18 -5.66 -37.38
C GLU A 302 -17.08 -6.77 -37.92
N ALA A 303 -16.48 -7.87 -38.38
CA ALA A 303 -17.22 -9.04 -38.85
C ALA A 303 -17.74 -9.92 -37.69
N ALA A 304 -17.12 -9.85 -36.51
CA ALA A 304 -17.52 -10.59 -35.32
C ALA A 304 -17.42 -9.73 -34.04
N PRO A 305 -18.41 -8.86 -33.77
CA PRO A 305 -18.39 -7.94 -32.62
C PRO A 305 -18.37 -8.64 -31.26
N ASN A 306 -18.79 -9.90 -31.19
CA ASN A 306 -18.82 -10.70 -29.95
C ASN A 306 -17.41 -11.05 -29.44
N LEU A 307 -16.37 -10.86 -30.26
CA LEU A 307 -14.97 -11.14 -29.89
C LEU A 307 -14.26 -9.94 -29.27
N ILE A 308 -14.94 -8.81 -29.08
CA ILE A 308 -14.34 -7.63 -28.44
C ILE A 308 -14.00 -8.00 -26.98
N PRO A 309 -12.72 -7.90 -26.58
CA PRO A 309 -12.31 -8.26 -25.23
C PRO A 309 -12.91 -7.30 -24.21
N LEU A 310 -13.55 -7.86 -23.18
CA LEU A 310 -14.14 -7.08 -22.09
C LEU A 310 -13.25 -7.17 -20.87
N ILE A 311 -13.05 -6.06 -20.16
CA ILE A 311 -12.39 -6.06 -18.86
C ILE A 311 -13.49 -5.94 -17.80
N ASN A 312 -13.63 -6.98 -16.99
CA ASN A 312 -14.50 -6.97 -15.83
C ASN A 312 -13.69 -6.61 -14.58
N GLN A 313 -14.38 -6.10 -13.56
CA GLN A 313 -13.79 -5.78 -12.28
C GLN A 313 -14.43 -6.66 -11.22
N GLU A 314 -13.62 -7.45 -10.53
CA GLU A 314 -14.06 -8.24 -9.38
C GLU A 314 -13.56 -7.62 -8.08
N MET A 315 -14.35 -7.78 -7.03
CA MET A 315 -14.07 -7.18 -5.73
C MET A 315 -14.04 -8.26 -4.64
N LYS A 316 -12.89 -8.42 -3.99
CA LYS A 316 -12.72 -9.31 -2.83
C LYS A 316 -12.98 -8.54 -1.54
N LYS A 317 -13.79 -9.13 -0.65
CA LYS A 317 -14.18 -8.54 0.64
C LYS A 317 -13.40 -9.18 1.79
N TRP A 318 -12.86 -8.36 2.67
CA TRP A 318 -12.27 -8.76 3.95
C TRP A 318 -13.00 -8.03 5.08
N THR A 319 -13.35 -8.73 6.15
CA THR A 319 -14.01 -8.13 7.33
C THR A 319 -13.02 -8.06 8.49
N VAL A 320 -12.83 -6.85 9.04
CA VAL A 320 -11.96 -6.57 10.17
C VAL A 320 -12.77 -6.09 11.37
N ARG A 321 -12.32 -6.44 12.58
CA ARG A 321 -12.94 -6.07 13.86
C ARG A 321 -11.90 -5.37 14.74
N PRO A 322 -12.24 -4.21 15.34
CA PRO A 322 -11.32 -3.50 16.21
C PRO A 322 -11.17 -4.21 17.57
N SER A 323 -9.99 -4.08 18.18
CA SER A 323 -9.70 -4.52 19.55
C SER A 323 -9.37 -3.30 20.41
N GLN A 324 -9.74 -3.34 21.69
CA GLN A 324 -9.56 -2.21 22.62
C GLN A 324 -8.24 -2.31 23.39
N TYR A 325 -7.64 -1.16 23.70
CA TYR A 325 -6.53 -1.01 24.65
C TYR A 325 -7.07 -0.36 25.92
N ALA A 326 -6.70 -0.89 27.08
CA ALA A 326 -7.10 -0.35 28.38
C ALA A 326 -5.88 -0.27 29.30
N LEU A 327 -5.62 0.92 29.83
CA LEU A 327 -4.53 1.20 30.76
C LEU A 327 -5.01 2.21 31.80
N ALA A 328 -4.86 1.89 33.08
CA ALA A 328 -5.16 2.79 34.19
C ALA A 328 -3.87 3.36 34.77
N ALA A 329 -3.84 4.66 35.04
CA ALA A 329 -2.82 5.28 35.88
C ALA A 329 -3.50 5.85 37.11
N GLU A 330 -3.03 5.44 38.28
CA GLU A 330 -3.54 5.89 39.56
C GLU A 330 -2.40 6.47 40.40
N HIS A 331 -2.68 7.50 41.17
CA HIS A 331 -1.80 7.99 42.23
C HIS A 331 -2.63 8.26 43.49
N SER A 332 -2.00 8.13 44.66
CA SER A 332 -2.65 8.54 45.90
C SER A 332 -2.62 10.06 46.04
N VAL A 333 -3.65 10.62 46.68
CA VAL A 333 -3.75 12.08 46.95
C VAL A 333 -2.57 12.56 47.80
N MET A 334 -2.08 11.74 48.73
CA MET A 334 -0.91 12.08 49.55
C MET A 334 0.36 12.19 48.70
N ALA A 335 0.57 11.27 47.75
CA ALA A 335 1.72 11.34 46.84
C ALA A 335 1.63 12.56 45.89
N ALA A 336 0.43 12.89 45.38
CA ALA A 336 0.19 14.12 44.63
C ALA A 336 0.60 15.36 45.42
N TYR A 337 0.16 15.44 46.67
CA TYR A 337 0.44 16.58 47.53
C TYR A 337 1.93 16.68 47.89
N ASP A 338 2.57 15.56 48.22
CA ASP A 338 4.00 15.55 48.54
C ASP A 338 4.86 15.90 47.33
N ALA A 339 4.56 15.36 46.13
CA ALA A 339 5.31 15.68 44.92
C ALA A 339 5.13 17.15 44.48
N GLN A 340 3.93 17.69 44.65
CA GLN A 340 3.66 19.10 44.36
C GLN A 340 4.35 20.01 45.37
N ARG A 341 4.33 19.66 46.66
CA ARG A 341 4.96 20.46 47.71
C ARG A 341 6.49 20.43 47.63
N GLU A 342 7.08 19.28 47.35
CA GLU A 342 8.53 19.09 47.41
C GLU A 342 9.23 19.44 46.08
N PHE A 343 8.63 19.09 44.95
CA PHE A 343 9.25 19.24 43.63
C PHE A 343 8.49 20.17 42.68
N GLY A 344 7.31 20.67 43.08
CA GLY A 344 6.44 21.47 42.20
C GLY A 344 5.90 20.70 41.01
N ILE A 345 5.93 19.36 41.05
CA ILE A 345 5.51 18.50 39.93
C ILE A 345 4.03 18.18 40.07
N ASP A 346 3.27 18.43 39.01
CA ASP A 346 1.91 17.91 38.90
C ASP A 346 1.94 16.46 38.42
N LEU A 347 1.64 15.54 39.35
CA LEU A 347 1.59 14.10 39.10
C LEU A 347 0.52 13.71 38.08
N GLY A 348 -0.58 14.47 37.95
CA GLY A 348 -1.59 14.24 36.92
C GLY A 348 -1.00 14.39 35.53
N SER A 349 -0.44 15.56 35.22
CA SER A 349 0.22 15.83 33.93
C SER A 349 1.33 14.82 33.58
N LEU A 350 2.12 14.39 34.58
CA LEU A 350 3.20 13.41 34.40
C LEU A 350 2.66 12.02 34.04
N GLN A 351 1.59 11.58 34.71
CA GLN A 351 0.95 10.32 34.40
C GLN A 351 0.38 10.31 32.98
N TYR A 352 -0.22 11.41 32.53
CA TYR A 352 -0.73 11.50 31.16
C TYR A 352 0.36 11.38 30.11
N ARG A 353 1.50 12.06 30.32
CA ARG A 353 2.64 11.91 29.43
C ARG A 353 3.11 10.46 29.36
N THR A 354 3.19 9.80 30.52
CA THR A 354 3.62 8.40 30.62
C THR A 354 2.64 7.45 29.94
N LEU A 355 1.33 7.64 30.13
CA LEU A 355 0.27 6.87 29.47
C LEU A 355 0.35 7.01 27.95
N LYS A 356 0.49 8.24 27.45
CA LYS A 356 0.64 8.50 26.02
C LYS A 356 1.85 7.75 25.45
N ASP A 357 3.03 7.93 26.05
CA ASP A 357 4.27 7.36 25.55
C ASP A 357 4.24 5.81 25.60
N TYR A 358 3.65 5.24 26.65
CA TYR A 358 3.50 3.79 26.79
C TYR A 358 2.51 3.19 25.79
N LEU A 359 1.35 3.82 25.59
CA LEU A 359 0.35 3.36 24.60
C LEU A 359 0.91 3.40 23.18
N SER A 360 1.62 4.48 22.80
CA SER A 360 2.29 4.55 21.49
C SER A 360 3.30 3.41 21.32
N HIS A 361 4.09 3.14 22.37
CA HIS A 361 5.07 2.06 22.36
C HIS A 361 4.41 0.68 22.24
N GLU A 362 3.34 0.40 22.99
CA GLU A 362 2.63 -0.88 22.93
C GLU A 362 2.01 -1.14 21.55
N ILE A 363 1.44 -0.11 20.93
CA ILE A 363 0.90 -0.17 19.56
C ILE A 363 2.03 -0.52 18.57
N ASP A 364 3.19 0.13 18.67
CA ASP A 364 4.35 -0.17 17.82
C ASP A 364 4.81 -1.62 18.02
N MET A 365 4.87 -2.10 19.26
CA MET A 365 5.30 -3.47 19.57
C MET A 365 4.35 -4.52 19.00
N LEU A 366 3.03 -4.31 19.12
CA LEU A 366 2.04 -5.24 18.57
C LEU A 366 2.16 -5.30 17.04
N ARG A 367 2.24 -4.15 16.38
CA ARG A 367 2.33 -4.06 14.91
C ARG A 367 3.59 -4.74 14.39
N LEU A 368 4.75 -4.42 14.96
CA LEU A 368 6.01 -5.07 14.59
C LEU A 368 5.95 -6.58 14.83
N ARG A 369 5.43 -7.03 15.98
CA ARG A 369 5.29 -8.46 16.28
C ARG A 369 4.46 -9.19 15.22
N ILE A 370 3.34 -8.61 14.80
CA ILE A 370 2.48 -9.22 13.78
C ILE A 370 3.17 -9.18 12.42
N MET A 371 3.76 -8.05 12.03
CA MET A 371 4.45 -7.91 10.75
C MET A 371 5.57 -8.94 10.61
N ILE A 372 6.47 -9.04 11.60
CA ILE A 372 7.59 -10.00 11.60
C ILE A 372 7.06 -11.43 11.53
N ARG A 373 6.02 -11.76 12.31
CA ARG A 373 5.44 -13.12 12.30
C ARG A 373 4.78 -13.48 10.96
N ARG A 374 4.30 -12.50 10.20
CA ARG A 374 3.63 -12.69 8.91
C ARG A 374 4.59 -12.58 7.72
N THR A 375 5.86 -12.23 7.93
CA THR A 375 6.88 -12.23 6.88
C THR A 375 7.18 -13.67 6.44
N ILE A 376 7.01 -13.95 5.15
CA ILE A 376 7.18 -15.30 4.59
C ILE A 376 8.59 -15.48 3.99
N ASN A 377 9.13 -14.43 3.39
CA ASN A 377 10.37 -14.49 2.63
C ASN A 377 11.48 -13.77 3.37
N ALA A 378 12.67 -14.37 3.36
CA ALA A 378 13.87 -13.80 3.93
C ALA A 378 14.98 -13.84 2.89
N ASP A 379 15.74 -12.76 2.81
CA ASP A 379 16.97 -12.65 2.04
C ASP A 379 18.13 -12.47 3.02
N THR A 380 19.30 -12.99 2.66
CA THR A 380 20.52 -12.81 3.45
C THR A 380 21.56 -12.05 2.63
N PHE A 381 22.34 -11.22 3.32
CA PHE A 381 23.47 -10.50 2.75
C PHE A 381 24.62 -10.56 3.76
N ASP A 382 25.78 -10.99 3.29
CA ASP A 382 26.99 -11.00 4.12
C ASP A 382 27.60 -9.60 4.14
N LEU A 383 27.73 -9.04 5.35
CA LEU A 383 28.33 -7.73 5.58
C LEU A 383 29.86 -7.75 5.47
N ALA A 384 30.50 -8.92 5.46
CA ALA A 384 31.95 -9.02 5.32
C ALA A 384 32.40 -8.54 3.93
N ILE A 385 33.39 -7.65 3.90
CA ILE A 385 34.04 -7.23 2.65
C ILE A 385 34.98 -8.38 2.22
N PRO A 386 34.81 -8.96 1.02
CA PRO A 386 35.73 -9.97 0.51
C PRO A 386 37.16 -9.40 0.42
N GLN A 387 38.18 -10.24 0.69
CA GLN A 387 39.58 -9.81 0.87
C GLN A 387 40.21 -9.02 -0.30
N ASP A 388 39.57 -8.99 -1.49
CA ASP A 388 40.08 -8.34 -2.69
C ASP A 388 39.17 -7.22 -3.25
N THR A 389 38.13 -6.81 -2.51
CA THR A 389 37.12 -5.85 -2.99
C THR A 389 37.28 -4.48 -2.34
N ASN A 390 37.37 -3.42 -3.16
CA ASN A 390 37.33 -2.05 -2.67
C ASN A 390 35.94 -1.68 -2.09
N TRP A 391 35.91 -0.83 -1.08
CA TRP A 391 34.69 -0.37 -0.40
C TRP A 391 33.63 0.16 -1.39
N ASP A 392 34.05 0.90 -2.41
CA ASP A 392 33.14 1.46 -3.42
C ASP A 392 32.40 0.37 -4.19
N VAL A 393 33.08 -0.71 -4.57
CA VAL A 393 32.48 -1.85 -5.28
C VAL A 393 31.55 -2.62 -4.35
N TRP A 394 31.95 -2.83 -3.11
CA TRP A 394 31.11 -3.49 -2.11
C TRP A 394 29.83 -2.70 -1.82
N SER A 395 29.93 -1.36 -1.73
CA SER A 395 28.78 -0.48 -1.50
C SER A 395 27.77 -0.49 -2.65
N LEU A 396 28.24 -0.68 -3.90
CA LEU A 396 27.40 -0.88 -5.07
C LEU A 396 26.67 -2.23 -5.04
N ILE A 397 27.36 -3.29 -4.63
CA ILE A 397 26.76 -4.62 -4.45
C ILE A 397 25.66 -4.57 -3.37
N PHE A 398 25.94 -3.92 -2.24
CA PHE A 398 24.97 -3.72 -1.17
C PHE A 398 23.72 -2.96 -1.66
N LYS A 399 23.93 -1.84 -2.36
CA LYS A 399 22.84 -1.07 -2.97
C LYS A 399 22.03 -1.93 -3.95
N SER A 400 22.69 -2.73 -4.78
CA SER A 400 22.03 -3.63 -5.72
C SER A 400 21.16 -4.68 -5.01
N LYS A 401 21.65 -5.26 -3.91
CA LYS A 401 20.87 -6.24 -3.13
C LYS A 401 19.64 -5.61 -2.48
N ILE A 402 19.77 -4.41 -1.89
CA ILE A 402 18.62 -3.68 -1.33
C ILE A 402 17.58 -3.38 -2.43
N GLN A 403 18.02 -2.90 -3.60
CA GLN A 403 17.12 -2.63 -4.71
C GLN A 403 16.45 -3.90 -5.25
N GLN A 404 17.16 -5.04 -5.27
CA GLN A 404 16.58 -6.33 -5.61
C GLN A 404 15.47 -6.72 -4.62
N VAL A 405 15.69 -6.60 -3.31
CA VAL A 405 14.66 -6.91 -2.31
C VAL A 405 13.40 -6.06 -2.53
N PHE A 406 13.55 -4.74 -2.75
CA PHE A 406 12.39 -3.88 -3.01
C PHE A 406 11.70 -4.18 -4.34
N ARG A 407 12.44 -4.54 -5.39
CA ARG A 407 11.86 -4.98 -6.67
C ARG A 407 11.08 -6.28 -6.49
N ASP A 408 11.66 -7.27 -5.82
CA ASP A 408 11.03 -8.57 -5.61
C ASP A 408 9.76 -8.44 -4.76
N ILE A 409 9.73 -7.50 -3.79
CA ILE A 409 8.50 -7.15 -3.07
C ILE A 409 7.49 -6.53 -4.04
N ALA A 410 7.87 -5.50 -4.80
CA ALA A 410 6.97 -4.79 -5.72
C ALA A 410 6.39 -5.70 -6.82
N GLU A 411 7.18 -6.62 -7.37
CA GLU A 411 6.75 -7.59 -8.36
C GLU A 411 5.71 -8.56 -7.76
N ARG A 412 5.88 -8.97 -6.51
CA ARG A 412 4.95 -9.89 -5.83
C ARG A 412 3.67 -9.20 -5.37
N THR A 413 3.76 -7.97 -4.89
CA THR A 413 2.59 -7.21 -4.40
C THR A 413 1.85 -6.51 -5.52
N GLN A 414 2.44 -6.39 -6.71
CA GLN A 414 1.90 -5.64 -7.86
C GLN A 414 1.46 -4.23 -7.43
N SER A 415 2.22 -3.65 -6.51
CA SER A 415 1.95 -2.35 -5.92
C SER A 415 3.22 -1.52 -5.87
N SER A 416 3.07 -0.23 -6.19
CA SER A 416 4.12 0.76 -6.13
C SER A 416 3.74 1.80 -5.09
N GLY A 417 4.65 2.15 -4.19
CA GLY A 417 4.36 3.19 -3.22
C GLY A 417 5.49 3.44 -2.22
N SER A 418 5.12 3.95 -1.05
CA SER A 418 6.07 4.28 0.00
C SER A 418 6.82 3.04 0.45
N SER A 419 8.14 3.16 0.49
CA SER A 419 9.05 2.07 0.86
C SER A 419 9.81 2.45 2.13
N GLY A 420 9.93 1.50 3.05
CA GLY A 420 10.62 1.73 4.30
C GLY A 420 11.14 0.43 4.90
N MET A 421 11.91 0.56 5.97
CA MET A 421 12.46 -0.57 6.69
C MET A 421 12.56 -0.31 8.20
N PHE A 422 12.34 -1.37 8.99
CA PHE A 422 12.64 -1.41 10.41
C PHE A 422 13.89 -2.26 10.60
N ALA A 423 15.00 -1.62 10.98
CA ALA A 423 16.29 -2.24 11.17
C ALA A 423 16.54 -2.50 12.67
N GLY A 424 17.05 -3.68 13.02
CA GLY A 424 17.61 -3.92 14.34
C GLY A 424 18.77 -2.95 14.64
N SER A 425 19.14 -2.83 15.91
CA SER A 425 20.13 -1.84 16.37
C SER A 425 21.47 -1.89 15.63
N ASP A 426 21.98 -3.10 15.32
CA ASP A 426 23.31 -3.27 14.74
C ASP A 426 23.26 -3.04 13.22
N ALA A 427 22.17 -3.45 12.58
CA ALA A 427 21.87 -3.07 11.20
C ALA A 427 21.68 -1.55 11.05
N ALA A 428 20.96 -0.91 11.98
CA ALA A 428 20.78 0.54 12.03
C ALA A 428 22.11 1.28 12.24
N LEU A 429 22.97 0.76 13.12
CA LEU A 429 24.32 1.29 13.32
C LEU A 429 25.13 1.21 12.02
N PHE A 430 25.06 0.09 11.32
CA PHE A 430 25.70 -0.06 10.01
C PHE A 430 25.19 0.99 9.00
N PHE A 431 23.87 1.20 8.89
CA PHE A 431 23.31 2.23 8.03
C PHE A 431 23.79 3.64 8.37
N LYS A 432 23.90 3.97 9.67
CA LYS A 432 24.40 5.28 10.13
C LYS A 432 25.87 5.52 9.80
N MET A 433 26.67 4.46 9.65
CA MET A 433 28.09 4.54 9.26
C MET A 433 28.30 4.74 7.76
N LEU A 434 27.24 4.56 6.94
CA LEU A 434 27.36 4.73 5.50
C LEU A 434 27.63 6.20 5.14
N PRO A 435 28.33 6.46 4.01
CA PRO A 435 28.59 7.82 3.57
C PRO A 435 27.30 8.63 3.35
N PRO A 436 27.34 9.97 3.50
CA PRO A 436 26.18 10.85 3.29
C PRO A 436 25.53 10.74 1.90
N ALA A 437 26.28 10.27 0.90
CA ALA A 437 25.75 10.00 -0.45
C ALA A 437 24.74 8.83 -0.48
N MET A 438 24.77 7.96 0.54
CA MET A 438 23.91 6.77 0.65
C MET A 438 22.90 6.89 1.77
N PHE A 439 23.27 7.50 2.89
CA PHE A 439 22.40 7.65 4.05
C PHE A 439 22.35 9.12 4.50
N THR A 440 21.14 9.67 4.56
CA THR A 440 20.89 11.01 5.08
C THR A 440 20.23 10.88 6.46
N PRO A 441 20.91 11.25 7.55
CA PRO A 441 20.32 11.20 8.88
C PRO A 441 19.18 12.23 9.01
N ALA A 442 18.24 11.96 9.90
CA ALA A 442 17.19 12.92 10.27
C ALA A 442 17.80 14.17 10.92
N GLU A 443 17.19 15.32 10.68
CA GLU A 443 17.64 16.59 11.27
C GLU A 443 17.51 16.56 12.80
N ASN A 444 18.54 17.02 13.52
CA ASN A 444 18.61 16.98 14.99
C ASN A 444 18.42 15.57 15.59
N TYR A 445 18.91 14.54 14.87
CA TYR A 445 18.84 13.17 15.35
C TYR A 445 19.50 12.99 16.72
N THR A 446 18.79 12.33 17.62
CA THR A 446 19.29 11.87 18.92
C THR A 446 18.92 10.40 19.11
N GLN A 447 19.81 9.63 19.72
CA GLN A 447 19.57 8.21 19.99
C GLN A 447 18.51 8.09 21.10
N VAL A 448 17.45 7.32 20.84
CA VAL A 448 16.35 7.09 21.78
C VAL A 448 16.22 5.58 22.04
N PRO A 449 15.88 5.14 23.27
CA PRO A 449 15.72 3.71 23.60
C PRO A 449 14.40 3.09 23.12
N TYR A 450 13.63 3.78 22.27
CA TYR A 450 12.37 3.31 21.68
C TYR A 450 12.49 3.22 20.16
N VAL A 451 11.50 2.63 19.49
CA VAL A 451 11.47 2.63 18.02
C VAL A 451 11.41 4.07 17.52
N HIS A 452 12.31 4.46 16.63
CA HIS A 452 12.40 5.84 16.16
C HIS A 452 12.93 5.93 14.73
N PHE A 453 12.51 6.98 14.03
CA PHE A 453 13.01 7.32 12.71
C PHE A 453 14.45 7.83 12.77
N VAL A 454 15.33 7.25 11.96
CA VAL A 454 16.77 7.57 11.93
C VAL A 454 17.13 8.43 10.73
N GLY A 455 16.51 8.18 9.57
CA GLY A 455 16.85 8.89 8.34
C GLY A 455 16.37 8.18 7.08
N THR A 456 16.89 8.63 5.94
CA THR A 456 16.55 8.08 4.62
C THR A 456 17.77 7.44 3.95
N LEU A 457 17.57 6.22 3.46
CA LEU A 457 18.54 5.48 2.67
C LEU A 457 18.24 5.69 1.17
N PHE A 458 19.30 5.91 0.39
CA PHE A 458 19.26 6.14 -1.07
C PHE A 458 18.25 7.20 -1.52
N ASN A 459 18.00 8.20 -0.66
CA ASN A 459 17.07 9.31 -0.88
C ASN A 459 15.61 8.90 -1.18
N GLY A 460 15.19 7.70 -0.78
CA GLY A 460 13.83 7.21 -1.04
C GLY A 460 13.29 6.21 -0.02
N ILE A 461 14.14 5.50 0.72
CA ILE A 461 13.71 4.48 1.68
C ILE A 461 13.84 5.02 3.09
N LYS A 462 12.75 5.03 3.84
CA LYS A 462 12.75 5.47 5.25
C LYS A 462 13.30 4.37 6.16
N VAL A 463 14.24 4.71 7.05
CA VAL A 463 14.84 3.77 8.00
C VAL A 463 14.40 4.11 9.42
N TYR A 464 13.83 3.11 10.08
CA TYR A 464 13.45 3.15 11.49
C TYR A 464 14.32 2.17 12.26
N GLU A 465 14.80 2.55 13.43
CA GLU A 465 15.60 1.69 14.29
C GLU A 465 14.73 1.02 15.36
N VAL A 466 14.96 -0.27 15.53
CA VAL A 466 14.44 -1.09 16.64
C VAL A 466 15.59 -1.33 17.62
N PRO A 467 15.53 -0.77 18.84
CA PRO A 467 16.61 -0.90 19.82
C PRO A 467 16.89 -2.35 20.27
N THR A 468 18.12 -2.62 20.72
CA THR A 468 18.57 -3.95 21.21
C THR A 468 17.61 -4.57 22.24
N GLY A 469 17.16 -3.75 23.21
CA GLY A 469 16.25 -4.20 24.26
C GLY A 469 14.91 -4.73 23.71
N VAL A 470 14.42 -4.10 22.64
CA VAL A 470 13.20 -4.51 21.94
C VAL A 470 13.42 -5.81 21.14
N CYS A 471 14.54 -5.93 20.42
CA CYS A 471 14.90 -7.18 19.71
C CYS A 471 14.99 -8.37 20.68
N HIS A 472 15.62 -8.18 21.84
CA HIS A 472 15.68 -9.20 22.88
C HIS A 472 14.29 -9.53 23.46
N ALA A 473 13.43 -8.54 23.62
CA ALA A 473 12.05 -8.75 24.08
C ALA A 473 11.21 -9.56 23.08
N PHE A 474 11.36 -9.31 21.77
CA PHE A 474 10.71 -10.11 20.73
C PHE A 474 11.15 -11.58 20.79
N THR A 475 12.45 -11.82 20.93
CA THR A 475 13.00 -13.18 21.02
C THR A 475 12.42 -13.92 22.24
N LYS A 476 12.30 -13.26 23.39
CA LYS A 476 11.66 -13.84 24.60
C LYS A 476 10.19 -14.19 24.39
N GLN A 477 9.50 -13.46 23.52
CA GLN A 477 8.08 -13.68 23.19
C GLN A 477 7.87 -14.67 22.03
N GLY A 478 8.94 -15.32 21.57
CA GLY A 478 8.88 -16.34 20.51
C GLY A 478 8.86 -15.76 19.09
N VAL A 479 9.26 -14.50 18.90
CA VAL A 479 9.43 -13.89 17.57
C VAL A 479 10.92 -13.71 17.30
N THR A 480 11.41 -14.35 16.24
CA THR A 480 12.82 -14.29 15.84
C THR A 480 13.09 -12.98 15.09
N PHE A 481 13.63 -11.99 15.79
CA PHE A 481 14.12 -10.74 15.21
C PHE A 481 15.42 -10.34 15.91
N SER A 482 16.54 -10.60 15.24
CA SER A 482 17.89 -10.34 15.70
C SER A 482 18.27 -8.85 15.54
N THR A 483 19.39 -8.44 16.12
CA THR A 483 19.89 -7.06 16.01
C THR A 483 20.41 -6.71 14.61
N TYR A 484 20.68 -7.72 13.77
CA TYR A 484 21.08 -7.57 12.36
C TYR A 484 19.92 -7.71 11.38
N ASP A 485 18.73 -8.09 11.85
CA ASP A 485 17.58 -8.30 10.99
C ASP A 485 16.98 -6.96 10.54
N VAL A 486 16.48 -6.94 9.30
CA VAL A 486 15.82 -5.77 8.71
C VAL A 486 14.49 -6.21 8.12
N LEU A 487 13.40 -5.61 8.60
CA LEU A 487 12.07 -5.81 8.06
C LEU A 487 11.79 -4.73 7.01
N CYS A 488 11.75 -5.11 5.74
CA CYS A 488 11.40 -4.21 4.63
C CYS A 488 9.89 -4.24 4.33
N TYR A 489 9.34 -3.10 3.93
CA TYR A 489 7.95 -3.01 3.47
C TYR A 489 7.80 -2.05 2.29
N THR A 490 6.82 -2.35 1.45
CA THR A 490 6.27 -1.42 0.45
C THR A 490 4.77 -1.28 0.71
N ARG A 491 4.26 -0.05 0.61
CA ARG A 491 2.85 0.25 0.85
C ARG A 491 2.31 1.16 -0.23
N ASP A 492 1.22 0.74 -0.85
CA ASP A 492 0.46 1.56 -1.79
C ASP A 492 -0.33 2.66 -1.03
N GLU A 493 -0.84 3.64 -1.76
CA GLU A 493 -1.83 4.59 -1.27
C GLU A 493 -3.22 3.96 -1.19
N ASN A 494 -3.50 2.95 -2.02
CA ASN A 494 -4.78 2.25 -2.00
C ASN A 494 -4.91 1.33 -0.76
N PRO A 495 -5.97 1.48 0.07
CA PRO A 495 -6.19 0.63 1.24
C PRO A 495 -6.39 -0.85 0.92
N GLY A 496 -6.85 -1.19 -0.29
CA GLY A 496 -6.98 -2.58 -0.74
C GLY A 496 -5.64 -3.29 -0.99
N LYS A 497 -4.55 -2.54 -1.18
CA LYS A 497 -3.18 -3.05 -1.40
C LYS A 497 -2.24 -2.73 -0.24
N ALA A 498 -2.79 -2.49 0.94
CA ALA A 498 -2.06 -2.24 2.16
C ALA A 498 -1.60 -3.57 2.76
N GLY A 499 -0.31 -3.91 2.64
CA GLY A 499 0.24 -5.15 3.21
C GLY A 499 -0.07 -5.36 4.70
N PHE A 500 -0.34 -4.28 5.44
CA PHE A 500 -0.83 -4.32 6.81
C PHE A 500 -1.89 -3.24 7.05
N VAL A 501 -3.01 -3.60 7.68
CA VAL A 501 -4.11 -2.69 7.99
C VAL A 501 -4.28 -2.59 9.51
N THR A 502 -4.52 -1.36 9.98
CA THR A 502 -4.82 -1.03 11.38
C THR A 502 -6.00 -0.05 11.41
N GLY A 503 -6.69 0.05 12.55
CA GLY A 503 -7.78 1.01 12.78
C GLY A 503 -7.75 1.51 14.21
#